data_AF-A0A382U8R2-F1
#
_entry.id   AF-A0A382U8R2-F1
#
_cell.length_a   1.000
_cell.length_b   1.000
_cell.length_c   1.000
_cell.angle_alpha   90.00
_cell.angle_beta   90.00
_cell.angle_gamma   90.00
#
_symmetry.space_group_name_H-M   'P 1'
#
loop_
_entity.id
_entity.type
_entity.pdbx_description
1 polymer ?
#
loop_
_entity_poly.entity_id
_entity_poly.type
_entity_poly.pdbx_seq_one_letter_code
_entity_poly.pdbx_strand_id
1 'polypeptide(L)'
;MLDKIFPKIHPEGYKFLIIATLITIIIYFVSSFLGLVSLLLTIWVYYFFRDPERISINDENFLVSPADGLITQVGEVDGPIE
;
A
#
# COMPACT_ATOMS: atom_id res chain seq x y z
N MET A 1 -11.90 -2.23 -14.94
CA MET A 1 -12.78 -1.53 -13.94
C MET A 1 -12.73 -2.23 -12.60
N LEU A 2 -12.88 -3.56 -12.60
CA LEU A 2 -12.70 -4.39 -11.39
C LEU A 2 -11.33 -4.20 -10.76
N ASP A 3 -10.29 -3.94 -11.55
CA ASP A 3 -8.91 -3.73 -11.10
C ASP A 3 -8.74 -2.48 -10.21
N LYS A 4 -9.67 -1.52 -10.29
CA LYS A 4 -9.70 -0.36 -9.38
C LYS A 4 -10.30 -0.70 -8.03
N ILE A 5 -11.24 -1.66 -7.99
CA ILE A 5 -11.93 -2.10 -6.78
C ILE A 5 -11.11 -3.20 -6.08
N PHE A 6 -10.54 -4.11 -6.87
CA PHE A 6 -9.71 -5.23 -6.45
C PHE A 6 -8.32 -5.14 -7.07
N PRO A 7 -7.46 -4.23 -6.58
CA PRO A 7 -6.09 -4.11 -7.05
C PRO A 7 -5.27 -5.37 -6.70
N LYS A 8 -4.18 -5.57 -7.44
CA LYS A 8 -3.17 -6.56 -7.07
C LYS A 8 -2.57 -6.20 -5.71
N ILE A 9 -2.15 -7.20 -4.94
CA ILE A 9 -1.50 -6.98 -3.64
C ILE A 9 0.00 -7.10 -3.86
N HIS A 10 0.77 -6.20 -3.23
CA HIS A 10 2.22 -6.32 -3.16
C HIS A 10 2.61 -7.70 -2.57
N PRO A 11 3.65 -8.39 -3.08
CA PRO A 11 4.01 -9.74 -2.62
C PRO A 11 4.15 -9.88 -1.09
N GLU A 12 4.71 -8.87 -0.43
CA GLU A 12 4.82 -8.86 1.04
C GLU A 12 3.48 -8.70 1.78
N GLY A 13 2.49 -8.07 1.15
CA GLY A 13 1.17 -7.84 1.73
C GLY A 13 0.38 -9.11 2.01
N TYR A 14 0.63 -10.19 1.25
CA TYR A 14 -0.04 -11.48 1.45
C TYR A 14 0.20 -12.05 2.85
N LYS A 15 1.42 -11.91 3.40
CA LYS A 15 1.76 -12.38 4.75
C LYS A 15 0.90 -11.67 5.80
N PHE A 16 0.80 -10.35 5.71
CA PHE A 16 0.00 -9.55 6.63
C PHE A 16 -1.50 -9.80 6.48
N LEU A 17 -1.98 -9.96 5.25
CA LEU A 17 -3.40 -10.23 4.99
C LEU A 17 -3.84 -11.58 5.56
N ILE A 18 -3.02 -12.63 5.43
CA ILE A 18 -3.29 -13.95 6.03
C ILE A 18 -3.38 -13.84 7.56
N ILE A 19 -2.40 -13.18 8.18
CA ILE A 19 -2.37 -12.99 9.63
C ILE A 19 -3.60 -12.19 10.09
N ALA A 20 -3.92 -11.08 9.43
CA ALA A 20 -5.08 -10.25 9.74
C ALA A 20 -6.39 -11.03 9.60
N THR A 21 -6.53 -11.86 8.56
CA THR A 21 -7.72 -12.69 8.35
C THR A 21 -7.88 -13.74 9.46
N LEU A 22 -6.80 -14.41 9.86
CA LEU A 22 -6.83 -15.39 10.96
C LEU A 22 -7.22 -14.73 12.29
N ILE A 23 -6.65 -13.56 12.59
CA ILE A 23 -7.00 -12.77 13.78
C ILE A 23 -8.48 -12.40 13.76
N THR A 24 -9.00 -11.91 12.62
CA THR A 24 -10.41 -11.56 12.47
C THR A 24 -11.33 -12.74 12.72
N ILE A 25 -11.00 -13.92 12.20
CA ILE A 25 -11.78 -15.15 12.44
C ILE A 25 -11.79 -15.49 13.94
N ILE A 26 -10.64 -15.47 14.61
CA ILE A 26 -10.53 -15.76 16.04
C ILE A 26 -11.36 -14.76 16.87
N ILE A 27 -11.24 -13.46 16.58
CA ILE A 27 -11.99 -12.41 17.30
C ILE A 27 -13.50 -12.55 17.07
N TYR A 28 -13.92 -12.94 15.85
CA TYR A 28 -15.33 -13.13 15.54
C TYR A 28 -15.99 -14.21 16.39
N PHE A 29 -15.26 -15.27 16.77
CA PHE A 29 -15.75 -16.30 17.71
C PHE A 29 -15.88 -15.80 19.16
N VAL A 30 -15.12 -14.79 19.54
CA VAL A 30 -15.20 -14.18 20.88
C VAL A 30 -16.32 -13.15 20.95
N SER A 31 -16.46 -12.32 19.93
CA SER A 31 -17.49 -11.29 19.84
C SER A 31 -17.76 -10.91 18.39
N SER A 32 -19.02 -10.99 17.96
CA SER A 32 -19.42 -10.60 16.61
C SER A 32 -19.16 -9.12 16.33
N PHE A 33 -19.34 -8.24 17.31
CA PHE A 33 -19.07 -6.80 17.15
C PHE A 33 -17.58 -6.54 16.90
N LEU A 34 -16.70 -7.10 17.74
CA LEU A 34 -15.25 -6.96 17.56
C LEU A 34 -14.75 -7.66 16.30
N GLY A 35 -15.39 -8.77 15.92
CA GLY A 35 -15.10 -9.47 14.67
C GLY A 35 -15.43 -8.61 13.44
N LEU A 36 -16.55 -7.88 13.45
CA LEU A 36 -16.89 -6.93 12.38
C LEU A 36 -15.89 -5.77 12.29
N VAL A 37 -15.46 -5.22 13.44
CA VAL A 37 -14.41 -4.17 13.47
C VAL A 37 -13.10 -4.73 12.91
N SER A 38 -12.72 -5.94 13.30
CA SER A 38 -11.51 -6.61 12.82
C SER A 38 -11.59 -6.90 11.32
N LEU A 39 -12.76 -7.28 10.80
CA LEU A 39 -12.99 -7.46 9.37
C LEU A 39 -12.76 -6.17 8.59
N LEU A 40 -13.24 -5.04 9.09
CA LEU A 40 -12.98 -3.73 8.48
C LEU A 40 -11.47 -3.42 8.46
N LEU A 41 -10.75 -3.75 9.52
CA LEU A 41 -9.29 -3.63 9.56
C LEU A 41 -8.60 -4.58 8.58
N THR A 42 -9.09 -5.82 8.41
CA THR A 42 -8.56 -6.75 7.39
C THR A 42 -8.73 -6.19 5.97
N ILE A 43 -9.89 -5.59 5.67
CA ILE A 43 -10.13 -4.90 4.40
C ILE A 43 -9.17 -3.71 4.25
N TRP A 44 -8.94 -2.94 5.32
CA TRP A 44 -7.96 -1.86 5.31
C TRP A 44 -6.54 -2.36 5.04
N VAL A 45 -6.12 -3.48 5.64
CA VAL A 45 -4.82 -4.13 5.36
C VAL A 45 -4.70 -4.52 3.89
N TYR A 46 -5.77 -5.10 3.31
CA TYR A 46 -5.81 -5.41 1.88
C TYR A 46 -5.55 -4.16 1.01
N TYR A 47 -6.23 -3.05 1.31
CA TYR A 47 -6.04 -1.79 0.56
C TYR A 47 -4.74 -1.07 0.87
N PHE A 48 -4.14 -1.27 2.05
CA PHE A 48 -2.85 -0.69 2.40
C PHE A 48 -1.73 -1.28 1.53
N PHE A 49 -1.74 -2.61 1.32
CA PHE A 49 -0.76 -3.30 0.50
C PHE A 49 -1.14 -3.40 -0.98
N ARG A 50 -2.10 -2.59 -1.45
CA ARG A 50 -2.44 -2.58 -2.87
C ARG A 50 -1.25 -2.10 -3.71
N ASP A 51 -1.03 -2.77 -4.82
CA ASP A 51 0.01 -2.48 -5.79
C ASP A 51 -0.62 -2.19 -7.14
N PRO A 52 -1.02 -0.93 -7.40
CA PRO A 52 -1.60 -0.53 -8.68
C PRO A 52 -0.53 -0.46 -9.76
N GLU A 53 -0.94 -0.69 -11.01
CA GLU A 53 -0.02 -0.54 -12.16
C GLU A 53 0.46 0.90 -12.29
N ARG A 54 1.78 1.08 -12.41
CA ARG A 54 2.45 2.37 -12.66
C ARG A 54 3.07 2.35 -14.05
N ILE A 55 2.81 3.39 -14.83
CA ILE A 55 3.33 3.53 -16.19
C ILE A 55 4.39 4.62 -16.18
N SER A 56 5.64 4.27 -16.49
CA SER A 56 6.74 5.22 -16.66
C SER A 56 6.80 5.72 -18.11
N ILE A 57 7.43 6.88 -18.32
CA ILE A 57 7.61 7.50 -19.64
C ILE A 57 8.55 6.65 -20.52
N ASN A 58 9.47 5.88 -19.91
CA ASN A 58 10.44 5.00 -20.59
C ASN A 58 11.34 5.73 -21.62
N ASP A 59 11.76 6.96 -21.30
CA ASP A 59 12.67 7.78 -22.12
C ASP A 59 13.82 8.28 -21.24
N GLU A 60 15.06 8.12 -21.71
CA GLU A 60 16.27 8.49 -20.97
C GLU A 60 16.51 10.00 -20.87
N ASN A 61 15.77 10.82 -21.64
CA ASN A 61 15.86 12.27 -21.58
C ASN A 61 15.02 12.90 -20.46
N PHE A 62 14.23 12.10 -19.72
CA PHE A 62 13.35 12.58 -18.67
C PHE A 62 13.70 11.98 -17.30
N LEU A 63 13.72 12.84 -16.29
CA LEU A 63 13.68 12.41 -14.90
C LEU A 63 12.21 12.27 -14.47
N VAL A 64 11.88 11.14 -13.84
CA VAL A 64 10.54 10.86 -13.31
C VAL A 64 10.53 10.96 -11.78
N SER A 65 9.40 11.38 -11.20
CA SER A 65 9.26 11.40 -9.75
C SER A 65 9.34 9.97 -9.19
N PRO A 66 10.15 9.72 -8.15
CA PRO A 66 10.24 8.40 -7.54
C PRO A 66 8.99 8.04 -6.72
N ALA A 67 8.24 9.03 -6.25
CA ALA A 67 7.06 8.85 -5.42
C ALA A 67 6.02 9.95 -5.65
N ASP A 68 4.79 9.68 -5.23
CA ASP A 68 3.73 10.69 -5.15
C ASP A 68 3.95 11.54 -3.89
N GLY A 69 3.80 12.85 -4.00
CA GLY A 69 4.01 13.75 -2.87
C GLY A 69 3.97 15.22 -3.26
N LEU A 70 4.34 16.08 -2.31
CA LEU A 70 4.47 17.52 -2.52
C LEU A 70 5.95 17.88 -2.62
N ILE A 71 6.34 18.55 -3.70
CA ILE A 71 7.67 19.15 -3.82
C ILE A 71 7.72 20.38 -2.91
N THR A 72 8.58 20.35 -1.89
CA THR A 72 8.74 21.46 -0.94
C THR A 72 9.89 22.38 -1.29
N GLN A 73 10.95 21.87 -1.93
CA GLN A 73 12.12 22.63 -2.32
C GLN A 73 12.81 21.94 -3.51
N VAL A 74 13.28 22.76 -4.46
CA VAL A 74 14.19 22.36 -5.53
C VAL A 74 15.25 23.46 -5.62
N GLY A 75 16.52 23.09 -5.65
CA GLY A 75 17.62 24.04 -5.76
C GLY A 75 18.95 23.33 -5.95
N GLU A 76 19.93 24.09 -6.41
CA GLU A 76 21.32 23.65 -6.46
C GLU A 76 21.89 23.64 -5.03
N VAL A 77 22.58 22.57 -4.68
CA VAL A 77 23.24 22.40 -3.39
C VAL A 77 24.64 21.85 -3.61
N ASP A 78 25.59 22.29 -2.79
CA ASP A 78 26.91 21.68 -2.75
C ASP A 78 26.77 20.23 -2.27
N GLY A 79 27.49 19.31 -2.92
CA GLY A 79 27.53 17.91 -2.51
C GLY A 79 28.02 17.76 -1.08
N PRO A 80 27.70 16.63 -0.41
CA PRO A 80 28.24 16.35 0.92
C PRO A 80 29.77 16.38 0.88
N ILE A 81 30.38 16.91 1.94
CA ILE A 81 31.83 16.86 2.13
C ILE A 81 32.16 15.40 2.46
N GLU A 82 32.92 14.72 1.60
CA GLU A 82 33.47 13.38 1.88
C GLU A 82 34.50 13.40 3.01
#